data_AF-A0A0S6U6S2-F1
#
_entry.id   AF-A0A0S6U6S2-F1
#
_cell.length_a   1.000
_cell.length_b   1.000
_cell.length_c   1.000
_cell.angle_alpha   90.00
_cell.angle_beta   90.00
_cell.angle_gamma   90.00
#
_symmetry.space_group_name_H-M   'P 1'
#
loop_
_entity.id
_entity.type
_entity.pdbx_description
1 polymer ?
#
loop_
_entity_poly.entity_id
_entity_poly.type
_entity_poly.pdbx_seq_one_letter_code
_entity_poly.pdbx_strand_id
1 'polypeptide(L)' 'MKDLKKIIITLTILIIFILVLNKLPDESLNSKIKIGVSDDSSGLVINYMINSNKLKNADLDENFEPYFIKDC' A
#
# COMPACT_ATOMS: atom_id res chain seq x y z
N MET A 1 -10.42 -46.72 -5.86
CA MET A 1 -10.56 -46.14 -4.50
C MET A 1 -9.33 -45.34 -4.05
N LYS A 2 -8.09 -45.76 -4.37
CA LYS A 2 -6.86 -45.00 -4.06
C LYS A 2 -6.82 -43.63 -4.75
N ASP A 3 -7.25 -43.54 -6.01
CA ASP A 3 -7.26 -42.28 -6.78
C ASP A 3 -8.32 -41.29 -6.28
N LEU A 4 -9.50 -41.80 -5.90
CA LEU A 4 -10.54 -40.99 -5.26
C LEU A 4 -10.06 -40.40 -3.93
N LYS A 5 -9.34 -41.19 -3.13
CA LYS A 5 -8.72 -40.72 -1.87
C LYS A 5 -7.68 -39.61 -2.14
N LYS A 6 -6.84 -39.76 -3.17
CA LYS A 6 -5.89 -38.71 -3.57
C LYS A 6 -6.62 -37.43 -3.95
N ILE A 7 -7.63 -37.51 -4.81
CA ILE A 7 -8.41 -36.33 -5.27
C ILE A 7 -9.01 -35.58 -4.08
N ILE A 8 -9.60 -36.30 -3.12
CA ILE A 8 -10.20 -35.69 -1.92
C ILE A 8 -9.13 -34.96 -1.10
N ILE A 9 -7.94 -35.54 -0.92
CA ILE A 9 -6.83 -34.94 -0.18
C ILE A 9 -6.33 -33.67 -0.89
N THR A 10 -6.19 -33.71 -2.22
CA THR A 10 -5.76 -32.52 -2.97
C THR A 10 -6.79 -31.39 -2.86
N LEU A 11 -8.08 -31.73 -2.90
CA LEU A 11 -9.15 -30.76 -2.79
C LEU A 11 -9.19 -30.10 -1.41
N THR A 12 -9.01 -30.87 -0.33
CA THR A 12 -8.97 -30.31 1.03
C THR A 12 -7.76 -29.39 1.22
N ILE A 13 -6.59 -29.75 0.69
CA ILE A 13 -5.40 -28.88 0.74
C ILE A 13 -5.67 -27.56 -0.02
N LEU A 14 -6.29 -27.63 -1.20
CA LEU A 14 -6.62 -26.45 -2.00
C LEU A 14 -7.59 -25.51 -1.26
N ILE A 15 -8.62 -26.08 -0.63
CA ILE A 15 -9.60 -25.31 0.16
C ILE A 15 -8.92 -24.62 1.35
N ILE A 16 -8.06 -25.34 2.08
CA ILE A 16 -7.31 -24.77 3.21
C ILE A 16 -6.40 -23.63 2.72
N PHE A 17 -5.73 -23.81 1.57
CA PHE A 17 -4.86 -22.78 1.00
C PHE A 17 -5.63 -21.50 0.67
N ILE A 18 -6.80 -21.61 0.04
CA ILE A 18 -7.66 -20.45 -0.28
C ILE A 18 -8.14 -19.75 1.00
N LEU A 19 -8.50 -20.51 2.04
CA LEU A 19 -8.90 -19.94 3.33
C LEU A 19 -7.77 -19.17 4.01
N VAL A 20 -6.53 -19.65 3.89
CA VAL A 20 -5.34 -18.95 4.42
C VAL A 20 -5.08 -17.66 3.63
N LEU A 21 -5.21 -17.69 2.31
CA LEU A 21 -5.03 -16.48 1.48
C LEU A 21 -6.03 -15.37 1.86
N ASN A 22 -7.29 -15.73 2.14
CA ASN A 22 -8.31 -14.76 2.58
C ASN A 22 -8.08 -14.20 4.01
N LYS A 23 -7.15 -14.78 4.77
CA LYS A 23 -6.75 -14.35 6.12
C LYS A 23 -5.48 -13.51 6.11
N LEU A 24 -4.82 -13.37 4.95
CA LEU A 24 -3.68 -12.48 4.84
C LEU A 24 -4.14 -11.05 5.16
N PRO A 25 -3.39 -10.32 5.99
CA PRO A 25 -3.70 -8.92 6.26
C PRO A 25 -3.67 -8.17 4.93
N ASP A 26 -4.74 -7.45 4.64
CA ASP A 26 -4.76 -6.52 3.53
C ASP A 26 -3.86 -5.35 3.92
N GLU A 27 -2.79 -5.10 3.16
CA GLU A 27 -1.97 -3.90 3.31
C GLU A 27 -2.73 -2.71 2.70
N SER A 28 -3.87 -2.38 3.31
CA SER A 28 -4.54 -1.12 3.02
C SER A 28 -3.68 -0.01 3.63
N LEU A 29 -3.16 0.88 2.79
CA LEU A 29 -2.58 2.17 3.20
C LEU A 29 -3.68 3.00 3.89
N ASN A 30 -3.93 2.72 5.17
CA ASN A 30 -4.97 3.39 5.95
C ASN A 30 -4.54 4.80 6.39
N SER A 31 -3.33 5.22 5.99
CA SER A 31 -2.69 6.49 6.33
C SER A 31 -1.97 7.04 5.12
N LYS A 32 -2.01 8.38 4.96
CA LYS A 32 -1.22 9.07 3.95
C LYS A 32 0.28 8.81 4.18
N ILE A 33 1.01 8.63 3.08
CA ILE A 33 2.46 8.49 3.08
C ILE A 33 3.07 9.84 3.42
N LYS A 34 3.80 9.89 4.54
CA LYS A 34 4.56 11.08 4.95
C LYS A 34 5.81 11.22 4.10
N ILE A 35 5.91 12.33 3.37
CA ILE A 35 7.13 12.68 2.62
C ILE A 35 7.93 13.65 3.49
N GLY A 36 9.11 13.20 3.94
CA GLY A 36 10.08 14.08 4.60
C GLY A 36 10.58 15.15 3.64
N VAL A 37 10.38 16.42 3.98
CA VAL A 37 10.83 17.58 3.20
C VAL A 37 11.57 18.53 4.12
N SER A 38 12.66 19.15 3.67
CA SER A 38 13.29 20.21 4.47
C SER A 38 12.39 21.45 4.48
N ASP A 39 12.50 22.25 5.54
CA ASP A 39 11.78 23.52 5.72
C ASP A 39 12.33 24.67 4.83
N ASP A 40 12.85 24.31 3.67
CA ASP A 40 13.51 25.19 2.71
C ASP A 40 12.77 25.19 1.36
N SER A 41 13.47 25.61 0.30
CA SER A 41 12.93 25.62 -1.07
C SER A 41 12.37 24.27 -1.54
N SER A 42 12.87 23.15 -1.04
CA SER A 42 12.38 21.83 -1.42
C SER A 42 11.00 21.51 -0.82
N GLY A 43 10.75 21.93 0.43
CA GLY A 43 9.43 21.85 1.06
C GLY A 43 8.37 22.66 0.31
N LEU A 44 8.74 23.85 -0.19
CA LEU A 44 7.86 24.66 -1.03
C LEU A 44 7.49 23.96 -2.35
N VAL A 45 8.46 23.36 -3.04
CA VAL A 45 8.23 22.67 -4.32
C VAL A 45 7.33 21.45 -4.13
N ILE A 46 7.58 20.63 -3.13
CA ILE A 46 6.77 19.43 -2.86
C ILE A 46 5.34 19.82 -2.46
N ASN A 47 5.17 20.82 -1.59
CA ASN A 47 3.85 21.34 -1.23
C ASN A 47 3.10 21.91 -2.46
N TYR A 48 3.81 22.61 -3.35
CA TYR A 48 3.22 23.10 -4.60
C TYR A 48 2.79 21.95 -5.52
N MET A 49 3.59 20.89 -5.62
CA MET A 49 3.29 19.72 -6.47
C MET A 49 2.08 18.93 -5.97
N ILE A 50 1.97 18.73 -4.65
CA ILE A 50 0.82 18.10 -3.98
C ILE A 50 -0.44 18.93 -4.24
N ASN A 51 -0.45 20.19 -3.82
CA ASN A 51 -1.64 21.06 -3.91
C ASN A 51 -2.06 21.42 -5.35
N SER A 52 -1.14 21.34 -6.32
CA SER A 52 -1.44 21.65 -7.72
C SER A 52 -1.84 20.42 -8.54
N ASN A 53 -1.94 19.24 -7.92
CA ASN A 53 -2.27 17.95 -8.53
C ASN A 53 -1.48 17.67 -9.83
N LYS A 54 -0.20 18.07 -9.87
CA LYS A 54 0.62 18.08 -11.10
C LYS A 54 1.23 16.73 -11.45
N LEU A 55 1.11 15.72 -10.61
CA LEU A 55 1.47 14.35 -10.95
C LEU A 55 0.24 13.66 -11.53
N LYS A 56 0.11 13.72 -12.87
CA LYS A 56 -1.02 13.17 -13.66
C LYS A 56 -1.53 11.77 -13.25
N ASN A 57 -0.70 10.93 -12.62
CA ASN A 57 -1.02 9.54 -12.27
C ASN A 57 -0.78 9.21 -10.78
N ALA A 58 -0.53 10.22 -9.94
CA ALA A 58 -0.40 10.04 -8.50
C ALA A 58 -1.33 11.06 -7.85
N ASP A 59 -2.48 10.59 -7.33
CA ASP A 59 -3.39 11.44 -6.58
C ASP A 59 -2.71 11.78 -5.24
N LEU A 60 -1.93 12.85 -5.27
CA LEU A 60 -1.02 13.24 -4.20
C LEU A 60 -1.79 13.72 -2.97
N ASP A 61 -2.91 14.40 -3.19
CA ASP A 61 -3.76 14.94 -2.13
C ASP A 61 -4.41 13.83 -1.28
N GLU A 62 -4.69 12.66 -1.86
CA GLU A 62 -5.29 11.54 -1.14
C GLU A 62 -4.26 10.64 -0.46
N ASN A 63 -3.09 10.45 -1.08
CA ASN A 63 -2.13 9.43 -0.67
C ASN A 63 -0.89 9.97 0.05
N PHE A 64 -0.61 11.27 0.02
CA PHE A 64 0.63 11.84 0.54
C PHE A 64 0.40 13.06 1.42
N GLU A 65 1.27 13.24 2.42
CA GLU A 65 1.31 14.43 3.27
C GLU A 65 2.76 14.90 3.49
N PRO A 66 3.05 16.21 3.44
CA PRO A 66 4.39 16.72 3.71
C PRO A 66 4.70 16.63 5.21
N TYR A 67 5.89 16.14 5.54
CA TYR A 67 6.46 16.13 6.88
C TYR A 67 7.71 17.00 6.89
N PHE A 68 7.58 18.22 7.42
CA PHE A 68 8.67 19.20 7.44
C PHE A 68 9.72 18.83 8.49
N ILE A 69 10.92 18.55 8.00
CA ILE A 69 12.12 18.31 8.79
C ILE A 69 12.80 19.67 8.93
N LYS A 70 12.93 20.14 10.17
CA LYS A 70 13.72 21.34 10.45
C LYS A 70 15.19 21.03 10.18
N ASP A 71 15.82 21.84 9.36
CA ASP A 71 17.27 21.88 9.31
C ASP A 71 17.77 22.34 10.69
N CYS A 72 18.71 21.58 11.26
CA CYS A 72 19.36 21.91 12.53
C CYS A 72 20.21 23.17 12.43
#